data_AF-A0A0S4RE81-F1
#
_entry.id   AF-A0A0S4RE81-F1
#
_cell.length_a   1.000
_cell.length_b   1.000
_cell.length_c   1.000
_cell.angle_alpha   90.00
_cell.angle_beta   90.00
_cell.angle_gamma   90.00
#
_symmetry.space_group_name_H-M   'P 1'
#
loop_
_entity.id
_entity.type
_entity.pdbx_description
1 polymer ?
#
loop_
_entity_poly.entity_id
_entity_poly.type
_entity_poly.pdbx_seq_one_letter_code
_entity_poly.pdbx_strand_id
1 'polypeptide(L)'
;MDYIGTLFSRTDNGKVSQRFMGGASKKRCNFSADKTGHIIMHACFDNALSNGVKFLMDHELLDIGVNNGKCEGVVLRNIQTGDITPVLCKSLVIASGGYTRIFYNRTSVPYISTGDGVAAALRAGLGFEDPEMIQFHPTGVANGGTLITEVARGEGGYLINNKGERFMKNYHKKMELAPRDVVARAIETEIREGRGYGEGLGAYVLIDVRFATPHYFLKI
;
A
#
# COMPACT_ATOMS: atom_id res chain seq x y z
N MET A 1 16.13 -1.75 11.25
CA MET A 1 15.20 -2.85 10.92
C MET A 1 15.88 -4.19 11.06
N ASP A 2 16.97 -4.46 10.33
CA ASP A 2 17.66 -5.75 10.45
C ASP A 2 18.14 -6.05 11.89
N TYR A 3 18.73 -5.05 12.56
CA TYR A 3 19.17 -5.15 13.96
C TYR A 3 18.05 -5.28 15.01
N ILE A 4 16.79 -4.97 14.67
CA ILE A 4 15.65 -5.11 15.59
C ILE A 4 14.86 -6.40 15.32
N GLY A 5 15.47 -7.37 14.64
CA GLY A 5 14.89 -8.69 14.43
C GLY A 5 13.99 -8.82 13.19
N THR A 6 13.97 -7.83 12.29
CA THR A 6 13.24 -7.98 11.02
C THR A 6 13.90 -9.07 10.17
N LEU A 7 13.17 -10.14 9.86
CA LEU A 7 13.68 -11.32 9.13
C LEU A 7 13.78 -11.07 7.62
N PHE A 8 14.68 -10.19 7.17
CA PHE A 8 14.91 -9.99 5.73
C PHE A 8 15.46 -11.25 5.05
N SER A 9 15.03 -11.47 3.79
CA SER A 9 15.61 -12.48 2.89
C SER A 9 17.10 -12.20 2.70
N ARG A 10 17.90 -13.28 2.62
CA ARG A 10 19.36 -13.18 2.55
C ARG A 10 19.91 -13.63 1.20
N THR A 11 21.04 -13.07 0.84
CA THR A 11 21.93 -13.61 -0.20
C THR A 11 22.76 -14.76 0.37
N ASP A 12 23.43 -15.52 -0.50
CA ASP A 12 24.28 -16.67 -0.08
C ASP A 12 25.42 -16.27 0.88
N ASN A 13 25.86 -15.01 0.84
CA ASN A 13 26.86 -14.45 1.75
C ASN A 13 26.26 -13.79 3.01
N GLY A 14 24.99 -14.04 3.32
CA GLY A 14 24.32 -13.58 4.54
C GLY A 14 23.90 -12.10 4.56
N LYS A 15 24.10 -11.35 3.47
CA LYS A 15 23.66 -9.95 3.39
C LYS A 15 22.16 -9.88 3.10
N VAL A 16 21.54 -8.72 3.37
CA VAL A 16 20.14 -8.47 3.01
C VAL A 16 20.00 -8.51 1.49
N SER A 17 19.09 -9.34 1.00
CA SER A 17 18.76 -9.48 -0.42
C SER A 17 17.93 -8.31 -0.92
N GLN A 18 18.10 -8.00 -2.21
CA GLN A 18 17.47 -6.84 -2.85
C GLN A 18 16.90 -7.22 -4.21
N ARG A 19 15.72 -6.66 -4.53
CA ARG A 19 15.06 -6.85 -5.83
C ARG A 19 14.75 -5.53 -6.54
N PHE A 20 14.38 -5.65 -7.81
CA PHE A 20 13.84 -4.54 -8.59
C PHE A 20 12.38 -4.29 -8.19
N MET A 21 11.97 -3.04 -8.29
CA MET A 21 10.59 -2.59 -8.20
C MET A 21 10.35 -1.59 -9.34
N GLY A 22 9.09 -1.30 -9.64
CA GLY A 22 8.69 -0.41 -10.73
C GLY A 22 9.42 0.93 -10.69
N GLY A 23 9.86 1.39 -11.87
CA GLY A 23 10.58 2.66 -12.00
C GLY A 23 12.05 2.65 -11.57
N ALA A 24 12.51 1.68 -10.77
CA ALA A 24 13.90 1.64 -10.28
C ALA A 24 14.92 1.41 -11.41
N SER A 25 16.15 1.92 -11.23
CA SER A 25 17.30 1.68 -12.11
C SER A 25 18.28 0.64 -11.55
N LYS A 26 18.18 0.30 -10.26
CA LYS A 26 19.02 -0.67 -9.54
C LYS A 26 18.18 -1.49 -8.56
N LYS A 27 18.64 -2.70 -8.23
CA LYS A 27 18.08 -3.50 -7.13
C LYS A 27 18.40 -2.81 -5.81
N ARG A 28 17.36 -2.41 -5.08
CA ARG A 28 17.48 -1.67 -3.80
C ARG A 28 16.30 -1.86 -2.86
N CYS A 29 15.32 -2.67 -3.26
CA CYS A 29 14.18 -3.00 -2.41
C CYS A 29 14.57 -4.20 -1.54
N ASN A 30 14.88 -3.93 -0.27
CA ASN A 30 15.04 -4.97 0.73
C ASN A 30 13.69 -5.66 0.96
N PHE A 31 13.70 -6.96 1.12
CA PHE A 31 12.46 -7.72 1.26
C PHE A 31 12.60 -8.90 2.22
N SER A 32 11.48 -9.34 2.73
CA SER A 32 11.31 -10.64 3.37
C SER A 32 10.21 -11.38 2.64
N ALA A 33 10.61 -12.32 1.78
CA ALA A 33 9.73 -13.01 0.85
C ALA A 33 8.72 -12.01 0.22
N ASP A 34 7.46 -12.41 0.09
CA ASP A 34 6.35 -11.56 -0.35
C ASP A 34 5.60 -10.87 0.81
N LYS A 35 6.08 -11.04 2.06
CA LYS A 35 5.40 -10.61 3.31
C LYS A 35 6.16 -9.53 4.07
N THR A 36 6.90 -8.69 3.37
CA THR A 36 7.83 -7.71 3.97
C THR A 36 7.13 -6.78 4.97
N GLY A 37 5.94 -6.27 4.61
CA GLY A 37 5.16 -5.40 5.50
C GLY A 37 4.71 -6.09 6.79
N HIS A 38 4.22 -7.33 6.70
CA HIS A 38 3.80 -8.11 7.85
C HIS A 38 4.96 -8.32 8.84
N ILE A 39 6.13 -8.71 8.34
CA ILE A 39 7.30 -8.99 9.18
C ILE A 39 7.86 -7.71 9.81
N ILE A 40 7.86 -6.60 9.07
CA ILE A 40 8.25 -5.28 9.61
C ILE A 40 7.30 -4.86 10.74
N MET A 41 5.99 -5.02 10.55
CA MET A 41 4.99 -4.64 11.55
C MET A 41 5.17 -5.42 12.86
N HIS A 42 5.36 -6.73 12.79
CA HIS A 42 5.63 -7.55 13.97
C HIS A 42 6.93 -7.12 14.68
N ALA A 43 8.03 -6.95 13.94
CA ALA A 43 9.29 -6.51 14.53
C ALA A 43 9.19 -5.13 15.21
N CYS A 44 8.47 -4.17 14.59
CA CYS A 44 8.23 -2.87 15.18
C CYS A 44 7.37 -2.96 16.45
N PHE A 45 6.32 -3.78 16.44
CA PHE A 45 5.42 -3.96 17.57
C PHE A 45 6.15 -4.60 18.76
N ASP A 46 6.88 -5.69 18.54
CA ASP A 46 7.66 -6.37 19.58
C ASP A 46 8.74 -5.45 20.18
N ASN A 47 9.40 -4.66 19.33
CA ASN A 47 10.37 -3.67 19.78
C ASN A 47 9.70 -2.56 20.62
N ALA A 48 8.51 -2.09 20.24
CA ALA A 48 7.77 -1.08 21.00
C ALA A 48 7.32 -1.62 22.37
N LEU A 49 6.84 -2.88 22.44
CA LEU A 49 6.52 -3.55 23.70
C LEU A 49 7.75 -3.65 24.61
N SER A 50 8.89 -4.06 24.05
CA SER A 50 10.14 -4.21 24.81
C SER A 50 10.69 -2.89 25.35
N ASN A 51 10.31 -1.76 24.73
CA ASN A 51 10.65 -0.41 25.19
C ASN A 51 9.56 0.22 26.08
N GLY A 52 8.55 -0.55 26.50
CA GLY A 52 7.53 -0.09 27.45
C GLY A 52 6.54 0.91 26.87
N VAL A 53 6.34 0.92 25.54
CA VAL A 53 5.30 1.75 24.91
C VAL A 53 3.93 1.32 25.43
N LYS A 54 3.13 2.29 25.89
CA LYS A 54 1.75 2.05 26.32
C LYS A 54 0.83 2.10 25.10
N PHE A 55 0.04 1.05 24.91
CA PHE A 55 -0.92 0.95 23.83
C PHE A 55 -2.33 1.12 24.38
N LEU A 56 -3.06 2.10 23.85
CA LEU A 56 -4.51 2.19 24.00
C LEU A 56 -5.14 1.46 22.80
N MET A 57 -5.29 0.15 22.93
CA MET A 57 -5.89 -0.68 21.89
C MET A 57 -7.37 -0.35 21.73
N ASP A 58 -7.92 -0.51 20.53
CA ASP A 58 -9.35 -0.31 20.21
C ASP A 58 -9.90 1.09 20.56
N HIS A 59 -9.06 2.12 20.41
CA HIS A 59 -9.47 3.51 20.54
C HIS A 59 -9.45 4.22 19.18
N GLU A 60 -10.58 4.83 18.82
CA GLU A 60 -10.76 5.61 17.60
C GLU A 60 -10.55 7.10 17.89
N LEU A 61 -9.80 7.78 17.01
CA LEU A 61 -9.59 9.23 17.10
C LEU A 61 -10.84 9.96 16.59
N LEU A 62 -11.49 10.74 17.45
CA LEU A 62 -12.61 11.59 17.06
C LEU A 62 -12.15 12.99 16.65
N ASP A 63 -11.33 13.63 17.48
CA ASP A 63 -10.86 14.99 17.23
C ASP A 63 -9.57 15.33 17.97
N ILE A 64 -8.95 16.44 17.57
CA ILE A 64 -7.75 16.99 18.20
C ILE A 64 -8.15 18.18 19.05
N GLY A 65 -7.78 18.16 20.33
CA GLY A 65 -7.98 19.29 21.23
C GLY A 65 -7.00 20.40 20.90
N VAL A 66 -7.49 21.55 20.45
CA VAL A 66 -6.68 22.71 20.11
C VAL A 66 -7.07 23.91 20.97
N ASN A 67 -6.07 24.57 21.54
CA ASN A 67 -6.23 25.81 22.31
C ASN A 67 -5.19 26.83 21.86
N ASN A 68 -5.63 28.01 21.42
CA ASN A 68 -4.75 29.07 20.91
C ASN A 68 -3.72 28.57 19.86
N GLY A 69 -4.17 27.71 18.93
CA GLY A 69 -3.34 27.12 17.89
C GLY A 69 -2.36 26.05 18.35
N LYS A 70 -2.45 25.58 19.61
CA LYS A 70 -1.61 24.52 20.16
C LYS A 70 -2.43 23.26 20.42
N CYS A 71 -1.85 22.10 20.08
CA CYS A 71 -2.40 20.80 20.46
C CYS A 71 -2.30 20.61 21.98
N GLU A 72 -3.43 20.34 22.63
CA GLU A 72 -3.55 20.02 24.06
C GLU A 72 -3.80 18.52 24.29
N GLY A 73 -4.22 17.80 23.25
CA GLY A 73 -4.59 16.39 23.36
C GLY A 73 -5.45 15.89 22.21
N VAL A 74 -6.09 14.75 22.44
CA VAL A 74 -7.05 14.13 21.51
C VAL A 74 -8.29 13.68 22.26
N VAL A 75 -9.41 13.59 21.55
CA VAL A 75 -10.63 12.95 22.03
C VAL A 75 -10.71 11.57 21.39
N LEU A 76 -10.74 10.53 22.22
CA LEU A 76 -10.79 9.15 21.76
C LEU A 76 -12.13 8.50 22.13
N ARG A 77 -12.60 7.59 21.29
CA ARG A 77 -13.71 6.69 21.59
C ARG A 77 -13.19 5.27 21.76
N ASN A 78 -13.49 4.64 22.90
CA ASN A 78 -13.30 3.21 23.06
C ASN A 78 -14.35 2.47 22.22
N ILE A 79 -13.91 1.64 21.28
CA ILE A 79 -14.81 0.97 20.32
C ILE A 79 -15.66 -0.11 21.02
N GLN A 80 -15.12 -0.73 22.07
CA GLN A 80 -15.80 -1.82 22.79
C GLN A 80 -16.86 -1.29 23.76
N THR A 81 -16.55 -0.24 24.53
CA THR A 81 -17.46 0.29 25.56
C THR A 81 -18.31 1.46 25.06
N GLY A 82 -17.84 2.18 24.03
CA GLY A 82 -18.43 3.43 23.56
C GLY A 82 -17.99 4.67 24.35
N ASP A 83 -17.15 4.51 25.38
CA ASP A 83 -16.71 5.62 26.23
C ASP A 83 -15.90 6.65 25.43
N ILE A 84 -16.15 7.92 25.70
CA ILE A 84 -15.42 9.04 25.09
C ILE A 84 -14.50 9.63 26.14
N THR A 85 -13.20 9.60 25.89
CA THR A 85 -12.17 10.02 26.85
C THR A 85 -11.22 11.03 26.23
N PRO A 86 -11.01 12.21 26.85
CA PRO A 86 -9.93 13.11 26.46
C PRO A 86 -8.59 12.55 26.95
N VAL A 87 -7.59 12.55 26.07
CA VAL A 87 -6.20 12.18 26.40
C VAL A 87 -5.32 13.39 26.14
N LEU A 88 -4.78 13.96 27.23
CA LEU A 88 -3.88 15.10 27.15
C LEU A 88 -2.50 14.67 26.65
N CYS A 89 -1.91 15.47 25.76
CA CYS A 89 -0.54 15.25 25.31
C CYS A 89 0.17 16.58 25.08
N LYS A 90 1.50 16.58 25.28
CA LYS A 90 2.35 17.75 24.96
C LYS A 90 2.70 17.81 23.47
N SER A 91 2.66 16.67 22.80
CA SER A 91 2.98 16.49 21.39
C SER A 91 2.10 15.38 20.81
N LEU A 92 1.60 15.57 19.60
CA LEU A 92 0.79 14.60 18.87
C LEU A 92 1.49 14.24 17.56
N VAL A 93 1.55 12.94 17.26
CA VAL A 93 1.95 12.41 15.96
C VAL A 93 0.76 11.66 15.37
N ILE A 94 0.34 12.05 14.18
CA ILE A 94 -0.74 11.36 13.45
C ILE A 94 -0.10 10.42 12.44
N ALA A 95 -0.36 9.12 12.59
CA ALA A 95 0.10 8.06 11.70
C ALA A 95 -1.06 7.12 11.32
N SER A 96 -2.24 7.69 11.02
CA SER A 96 -3.51 6.97 10.81
C SER A 96 -3.64 6.23 9.47
N GLY A 97 -2.60 6.23 8.63
CA GLY A 97 -2.65 5.67 7.29
C GLY A 97 -3.35 6.58 6.27
N GLY A 98 -3.79 5.99 5.16
CA GLY A 98 -4.39 6.70 4.03
C GLY A 98 -5.92 6.88 4.12
N TYR A 99 -6.49 7.44 3.06
CA TYR A 99 -7.91 7.84 2.96
C TYR A 99 -8.60 7.25 1.72
N THR A 100 -7.97 6.32 0.99
CA THR A 100 -8.45 5.85 -0.32
C THR A 100 -9.60 4.83 -0.22
N ARG A 101 -10.16 4.59 0.97
CA ARG A 101 -11.43 3.85 1.11
C ARG A 101 -12.64 4.66 0.62
N ILE A 102 -12.45 5.93 0.24
CA ILE A 102 -13.43 6.71 -0.54
C ILE A 102 -13.76 6.08 -1.91
N PHE A 103 -12.87 5.23 -2.45
CA PHE A 103 -13.16 4.50 -3.69
C PHE A 103 -14.01 3.26 -3.40
N TYR A 104 -15.21 3.25 -3.96
CA TYR A 104 -16.23 2.23 -3.70
C TYR A 104 -15.85 0.81 -4.16
N ASN A 105 -15.19 0.69 -5.31
CA ASN A 105 -14.81 -0.59 -5.91
C ASN A 105 -13.30 -0.64 -6.19
N ARG A 106 -12.71 -1.84 -6.21
CA ARG A 106 -11.32 -2.12 -6.60
C ARG A 106 -10.25 -1.29 -5.87
N THR A 107 -10.36 -1.23 -4.54
CA THR A 107 -9.32 -0.63 -3.70
C THR A 107 -8.56 -1.71 -2.93
N SER A 108 -7.24 -1.62 -2.90
CA SER A 108 -6.37 -2.60 -2.23
C SER A 108 -6.14 -2.29 -0.75
N VAL A 109 -6.70 -1.19 -0.25
CA VAL A 109 -6.56 -0.77 1.15
C VAL A 109 -7.61 -1.44 2.02
N PRO A 110 -7.30 -1.71 3.31
CA PRO A 110 -8.28 -2.27 4.23
C PRO A 110 -9.44 -1.30 4.47
N TYR A 111 -10.56 -1.84 4.98
CA TYR A 111 -11.77 -1.06 5.29
C TYR A 111 -11.53 0.08 6.29
N ILE A 112 -10.49 -0.04 7.12
CA ILE A 112 -10.10 0.96 8.14
C ILE A 112 -9.29 2.14 7.57
N SER A 113 -8.97 2.18 6.27
CA SER A 113 -8.23 3.30 5.66
C SER A 113 -9.15 4.44 5.23
N THR A 114 -9.86 5.02 6.20
CA THR A 114 -10.93 6.01 6.04
C THR A 114 -10.47 7.47 6.13
N GLY A 115 -9.21 7.71 6.50
CA GLY A 115 -8.65 9.06 6.57
C GLY A 115 -8.99 9.84 7.84
N ASP A 116 -9.34 9.16 8.94
CA ASP A 116 -9.84 9.80 10.17
C ASP A 116 -8.85 10.82 10.75
N GLY A 117 -7.56 10.49 10.77
CA GLY A 117 -6.52 11.41 11.24
C GLY A 117 -6.32 12.62 10.33
N VAL A 118 -6.48 12.45 9.00
CA VAL A 118 -6.47 13.57 8.05
C VAL A 118 -7.68 14.47 8.29
N ALA A 119 -8.86 13.88 8.49
CA ALA A 119 -10.08 14.62 8.77
C ALA A 119 -10.00 15.40 10.10
N ALA A 120 -9.44 14.79 11.15
CA ALA A 120 -9.21 15.46 12.43
C ALA A 120 -8.19 16.60 12.32
N ALA A 121 -7.10 16.40 11.58
CA ALA A 121 -6.12 17.46 11.30
C ALA A 121 -6.74 18.65 10.55
N LEU A 122 -7.56 18.39 9.53
CA LEU A 122 -8.30 19.43 8.79
C LEU A 122 -9.24 20.21 9.70
N ARG A 123 -10.01 19.53 10.57
CA ARG A 123 -10.88 20.20 11.56
C ARG A 123 -10.10 21.04 12.57
N ALA A 124 -8.88 20.61 12.91
CA ALA A 124 -7.94 21.36 13.74
C ALA A 124 -7.30 22.58 13.04
N GLY A 125 -7.66 22.85 11.77
CA GLY A 125 -7.17 23.99 11.00
C GLY A 125 -5.84 23.75 10.29
N LEU A 126 -5.37 22.50 10.21
CA LEU A 126 -4.18 22.15 9.42
C LEU A 126 -4.53 21.99 7.93
N GLY A 127 -3.55 22.23 7.07
CA GLY A 127 -3.68 21.99 5.63
C GLY A 127 -3.54 20.52 5.26
N PHE A 128 -4.02 20.17 4.08
CA PHE A 128 -3.80 18.87 3.46
C PHE A 128 -3.20 19.07 2.07
N GLU A 129 -1.95 18.67 1.91
CA GLU A 129 -1.17 18.81 0.67
C GLU A 129 -1.44 17.63 -0.27
N ASP A 130 -1.57 17.95 -1.56
CA ASP A 130 -1.76 17.03 -2.69
C ASP A 130 -2.87 15.95 -2.51
N PRO A 131 -4.08 16.30 -2.02
CA PRO A 131 -5.19 15.34 -1.87
C PRO A 131 -5.64 14.69 -3.18
N GLU A 132 -5.34 15.30 -4.32
CA GLU A 132 -5.65 14.81 -5.65
C GLU A 132 -4.67 13.73 -6.16
N MET A 133 -3.51 13.58 -5.52
CA MET A 133 -2.44 12.67 -5.95
C MET A 133 -2.71 11.23 -5.51
N ILE A 134 -3.75 10.62 -6.09
CA ILE A 134 -4.15 9.24 -5.84
C ILE A 134 -3.37 8.27 -6.73
N GLN A 135 -2.72 7.27 -6.11
CA GLN A 135 -2.04 6.21 -6.85
C GLN A 135 -2.97 5.03 -7.15
N PHE A 136 -3.10 4.70 -8.43
CA PHE A 136 -3.71 3.44 -8.86
C PHE A 136 -2.63 2.39 -9.08
N HIS A 137 -2.71 1.28 -8.34
CA HIS A 137 -1.79 0.17 -8.55
C HIS A 137 -2.21 -0.61 -9.83
N PRO A 138 -1.29 -0.88 -10.78
CA PRO A 138 -1.66 -1.48 -12.07
C PRO A 138 -2.28 -2.88 -11.97
N THR A 139 -1.94 -3.64 -10.94
CA THR A 139 -2.30 -5.07 -10.81
C THR A 139 -3.10 -5.34 -9.54
N GLY A 140 -4.27 -4.71 -9.42
CA GLY A 140 -5.31 -5.14 -8.48
C GLY A 140 -6.18 -6.24 -9.11
N VAL A 141 -6.52 -7.29 -8.37
CA VAL A 141 -7.40 -8.36 -8.86
C VAL A 141 -8.75 -7.74 -9.24
N ALA A 142 -9.20 -8.02 -10.46
CA ALA A 142 -10.42 -7.42 -11.03
C ALA A 142 -11.66 -7.61 -10.15
N ASN A 143 -11.73 -8.74 -9.44
CA ASN A 143 -12.72 -9.03 -8.42
C ASN A 143 -12.14 -8.75 -7.02
N GLY A 144 -12.60 -7.68 -6.36
CA GLY A 144 -12.27 -7.35 -4.98
C GLY A 144 -11.07 -6.43 -4.76
N GLY A 145 -10.20 -6.20 -5.75
CA GLY A 145 -9.11 -5.23 -5.65
C GLY A 145 -7.89 -5.68 -4.84
N THR A 146 -7.85 -6.96 -4.42
CA THR A 146 -6.68 -7.55 -3.74
C THR A 146 -5.42 -7.31 -4.56
N LEU A 147 -4.35 -6.92 -3.88
CA LEU A 147 -3.11 -6.55 -4.55
C LEU A 147 -2.39 -7.79 -5.09
N ILE A 148 -2.12 -7.82 -6.40
CA ILE A 148 -1.04 -8.64 -6.95
C ILE A 148 0.23 -7.80 -6.87
N THR A 149 1.21 -8.29 -6.12
CA THR A 149 2.48 -7.60 -5.90
C THR A 149 3.15 -7.18 -7.21
N GLU A 150 3.72 -5.98 -7.22
CA GLU A 150 4.54 -5.49 -8.33
C GLU A 150 5.73 -6.41 -8.63
N VAL A 151 6.15 -7.22 -7.66
CA VAL A 151 7.15 -8.28 -7.84
C VAL A 151 6.75 -9.23 -8.96
N ALA A 152 5.46 -9.55 -9.15
CA ALA A 152 5.01 -10.41 -10.25
C ALA A 152 5.45 -9.87 -11.63
N ARG A 153 5.40 -8.55 -11.82
CA ARG A 153 5.92 -7.88 -13.02
C ARG A 153 7.44 -7.83 -13.04
N GLY A 154 8.06 -7.51 -11.89
CA GLY A 154 9.52 -7.40 -11.78
C GLY A 154 10.28 -8.70 -12.01
N GLU A 155 9.62 -9.82 -11.73
CA GLU A 155 10.14 -11.18 -11.91
C GLU A 155 9.87 -11.74 -13.31
N GLY A 156 9.25 -10.97 -14.22
CA GLY A 156 9.06 -11.35 -15.62
C GLY A 156 7.60 -11.49 -16.06
N GLY A 157 6.64 -11.27 -15.17
CA GLY A 157 5.23 -11.24 -15.53
C GLY A 157 4.90 -10.10 -16.47
N TYR A 158 4.08 -10.40 -17.48
CA TYR A 158 3.74 -9.45 -18.53
C TYR A 158 2.23 -9.28 -18.69
N LEU A 159 1.84 -8.08 -19.12
CA LEU A 159 0.43 -7.73 -19.28
C LEU A 159 -0.06 -8.05 -20.69
N ILE A 160 -1.25 -8.66 -20.78
CA ILE A 160 -1.85 -9.13 -22.04
C ILE A 160 -3.29 -8.59 -22.16
N ASN A 161 -3.64 -8.10 -23.35
CA ASN A 161 -4.98 -7.62 -23.70
C ASN A 161 -5.87 -8.76 -24.26
N ASN A 162 -7.12 -8.46 -24.63
CA ASN A 162 -8.06 -9.45 -25.15
C ASN A 162 -7.71 -10.04 -26.53
N LYS A 163 -6.72 -9.46 -27.21
CA LYS A 163 -6.18 -9.95 -28.49
C LYS A 163 -4.96 -10.85 -28.29
N GLY A 164 -4.55 -11.11 -27.05
CA GLY A 164 -3.35 -11.88 -26.76
C GLY A 164 -2.05 -11.08 -26.92
N GLU A 165 -2.12 -9.75 -27.01
CA GLU A 165 -0.94 -8.91 -27.25
C GLU A 165 -0.29 -8.48 -25.93
N ARG A 166 1.04 -8.62 -25.84
CA ARG A 166 1.85 -7.96 -24.81
C ARG A 166 1.94 -6.46 -25.11
N PHE A 167 0.95 -5.70 -24.66
CA PHE A 167 0.71 -4.33 -25.10
C PHE A 167 1.70 -3.31 -24.53
N MET A 168 2.30 -3.54 -23.35
CA MET A 168 3.19 -2.56 -22.69
C MET A 168 4.42 -2.15 -23.53
N LYS A 169 4.84 -2.98 -24.50
CA LYS A 169 5.89 -2.66 -25.47
C LYS A 169 5.58 -1.41 -26.31
N ASN A 170 4.29 -1.10 -26.50
CA ASN A 170 3.82 0.04 -27.28
C ASN A 170 3.79 1.34 -26.46
N TYR A 171 3.80 1.25 -25.12
CA TYR A 171 3.58 2.40 -24.23
C TYR A 171 4.86 2.91 -23.59
N HIS A 172 5.83 2.03 -23.29
CA HIS A 172 7.05 2.45 -22.61
C HIS A 172 8.22 1.46 -22.80
N LYS A 173 9.44 1.98 -22.95
CA LYS A 173 10.66 1.16 -23.12
C LYS A 173 10.96 0.18 -21.98
N LYS A 174 10.57 0.53 -20.75
CA LYS A 174 10.68 -0.36 -19.57
C LYS A 174 9.53 -1.37 -19.46
N MET A 175 8.54 -1.31 -20.36
CA MET A 175 7.36 -2.18 -20.37
C MET A 175 6.70 -2.24 -18.98
N GLU A 176 6.52 -3.43 -18.40
CA GLU A 176 5.84 -3.64 -17.12
C GLU A 176 6.59 -3.07 -15.91
N LEU A 177 7.87 -2.71 -16.07
CA LEU A 177 8.69 -2.02 -15.07
C LEU A 177 8.68 -0.50 -15.22
N ALA A 178 7.83 0.05 -16.10
CA ALA A 178 7.56 1.48 -16.16
C ALA A 178 6.98 2.01 -14.83
N PRO A 179 7.02 3.33 -14.60
CA PRO A 179 6.32 3.96 -13.48
C PRO A 179 4.83 3.56 -13.44
N ARG A 180 4.27 3.43 -12.22
CA ARG A 180 2.92 2.89 -12.01
C ARG A 180 1.85 3.65 -12.76
N ASP A 181 1.94 4.97 -12.80
CA ASP A 181 1.02 5.84 -13.51
C ASP A 181 1.02 5.56 -15.02
N VAL A 182 2.19 5.28 -15.62
CA VAL A 182 2.30 4.92 -17.03
C VAL A 182 1.63 3.57 -17.30
N VAL A 183 1.90 2.57 -16.46
CA VAL A 183 1.30 1.23 -16.63
C VAL A 183 -0.22 1.29 -16.42
N ALA A 184 -0.70 2.01 -15.40
CA ALA A 184 -2.12 2.17 -15.13
C ALA A 184 -2.86 2.88 -16.28
N ARG A 185 -2.30 3.97 -16.83
CA ARG A 185 -2.86 4.65 -18.01
C ARG A 185 -2.85 3.78 -19.26
N ALA A 186 -1.83 2.95 -19.46
CA ALA A 186 -1.78 2.02 -20.58
C ALA A 186 -2.91 0.97 -20.49
N ILE A 187 -3.12 0.40 -19.30
CA ILE A 187 -4.23 -0.54 -19.06
C ILE A 187 -5.58 0.12 -19.36
N GLU A 188 -5.80 1.33 -18.86
CA GLU A 188 -7.03 2.08 -19.11
C GLU A 188 -7.22 2.38 -20.61
N THR A 189 -6.15 2.72 -21.32
CA THR A 189 -6.19 2.97 -22.76
C THR A 189 -6.59 1.71 -23.53
N GLU A 190 -5.99 0.55 -23.21
CA GLU A 190 -6.37 -0.73 -23.81
C GLU A 190 -7.85 -1.06 -23.58
N ILE A 191 -8.36 -0.84 -22.36
CA ILE A 191 -9.77 -1.07 -22.03
C ILE A 191 -10.68 -0.13 -22.83
N ARG A 192 -10.39 1.17 -22.85
CA ARG A 192 -11.20 2.19 -23.55
C ARG A 192 -11.24 2.00 -25.06
N GLU A 193 -10.19 1.44 -25.63
CA GLU A 193 -10.11 1.13 -27.06
C GLU A 193 -10.65 -0.27 -27.40
N GLY A 194 -11.40 -0.91 -26.49
CA GLY A 194 -12.08 -2.18 -26.72
C GLY A 194 -11.15 -3.40 -26.72
N ARG A 195 -9.91 -3.24 -26.23
CA ARG A 195 -8.92 -4.32 -26.09
C ARG A 195 -8.88 -4.92 -24.67
N GLY A 196 -9.75 -4.47 -23.78
CA GLY A 196 -9.96 -5.10 -22.47
C GLY A 196 -10.85 -6.34 -22.54
N TYR A 197 -10.75 -7.21 -21.53
CA TYR A 197 -11.76 -8.21 -21.23
C TYR A 197 -12.88 -7.57 -20.39
N GLY A 198 -14.12 -8.06 -20.49
CA GLY A 198 -15.25 -7.56 -19.72
C GLY A 198 -15.70 -6.14 -20.12
N GLU A 199 -16.66 -5.58 -19.39
CA GLU A 199 -17.27 -4.27 -19.68
C GLU A 199 -17.45 -3.44 -18.39
N GLY A 200 -17.49 -2.12 -18.53
CA GLY A 200 -17.71 -1.18 -17.42
C GLY A 200 -16.77 -1.41 -16.23
N LEU A 201 -17.33 -1.45 -15.02
CA LEU A 201 -16.57 -1.77 -13.79
C LEU A 201 -16.06 -3.21 -13.74
N GLY A 202 -16.49 -4.06 -14.66
CA GLY A 202 -16.00 -5.42 -14.86
C GLY A 202 -14.84 -5.51 -15.84
N ALA A 203 -14.37 -4.41 -16.44
CA ALA A 203 -13.31 -4.47 -17.45
C ALA A 203 -11.92 -4.71 -16.83
N TYR A 204 -11.06 -5.50 -17.48
CA TYR A 204 -9.72 -5.84 -17.01
C TYR A 204 -8.78 -6.26 -18.16
N VAL A 205 -7.50 -6.41 -17.82
CA VAL A 205 -6.49 -7.09 -18.64
C VAL A 205 -5.90 -8.25 -17.85
N LEU A 206 -5.15 -9.13 -18.50
CA LEU A 206 -4.50 -10.26 -17.83
C LEU A 206 -3.05 -9.91 -17.47
N ILE A 207 -2.59 -10.43 -16.33
CA ILE A 207 -1.16 -10.58 -16.04
C ILE A 207 -0.79 -12.06 -16.19
N ASP A 208 0.15 -12.35 -17.08
CA ASP A 208 0.65 -13.70 -17.30
C ASP A 208 1.88 -13.97 -16.45
N VAL A 209 1.76 -14.96 -15.56
CA VAL A 209 2.83 -15.46 -14.70
C VAL A 209 3.13 -16.94 -14.93
N ARG A 210 2.65 -17.54 -16.03
CA ARG A 210 2.80 -18.98 -16.32
C ARG A 210 4.25 -19.43 -16.53
N PHE A 211 5.15 -18.48 -16.78
CA PHE A 211 6.59 -18.74 -16.84
C PHE A 211 7.18 -19.15 -15.47
N ALA A 212 6.53 -18.78 -14.36
CA ALA A 212 6.98 -19.09 -13.03
C ALA A 212 6.64 -20.55 -12.68
N THR A 213 7.67 -21.36 -12.41
CA THR A 213 7.48 -22.74 -11.94
C THR A 213 6.95 -22.75 -10.50
N PRO A 214 6.35 -23.84 -10.00
CA PRO A 214 5.92 -23.94 -8.61
C PRO A 214 7.05 -23.65 -7.61
N HIS A 215 8.28 -24.03 -7.94
CA HIS A 215 9.46 -23.76 -7.12
C HIS A 215 9.87 -22.27 -7.10
N TYR A 216 9.47 -21.51 -8.12
CA TYR A 216 9.68 -20.07 -8.19
C TYR A 216 8.90 -19.35 -7.10
N PHE A 217 7.60 -19.66 -6.95
CA PHE A 217 6.72 -19.05 -5.94
C PHE A 217 7.10 -19.37 -4.50
N LEU A 218 7.80 -20.47 -4.24
CA LEU A 218 8.28 -20.84 -2.91
C LEU A 218 9.50 -20.04 -2.45
N LYS A 219 10.17 -19.32 -3.37
CA LYS A 219 11.35 -18.48 -3.07
C LYS A 219 11.06 -16.98 -2.98
N ILE A 220 9.87 -16.54 -3.41
CA ILE A 220 9.50 -15.12 -3.52
C ILE A 220 8.98 -14.57 -2.21
#